data_AF-A0A3N5I8I3-F1
#
_entry.id   AF-A0A3N5I8I3-F1
#
_cell.length_a   1.000
_cell.length_b   1.000
_cell.length_c   1.000
_cell.angle_alpha   90.00
_cell.angle_beta   90.00
_cell.angle_gamma   90.00
#
_symmetry.space_group_name_H-M   'P 1'
#
loop_
_entity.id
_entity.type
_entity.pdbx_description
1 polymer ?
#
loop_
_entity_poly.entity_id
_entity_poly.type
_entity_poly.pdbx_seq_one_letter_code
_entity_poly.pdbx_strand_id
1 'polypeptide(L)'
;RTLLIRRSPARRAWDTLTRLPVAWTLYAVVLWAWHLPAAYDAALASSWLHDLEHLTFALAAVVFWWPVIGPAPRSAAPPAAVARVVYLVLAAFSSSALGVLLAASPAPLYAYGGAPGGLSPLEDQAWGGIVMWAVGGGIDMAAILAVVARVMAGQRRGA
;
A
#
# COMPACT_ATOMS: atom_id res chain seq x y z
N ARG A 1 10.65 -12.90 -33.29
CA ARG A 1 9.38 -12.15 -33.26
C ARG A 1 9.23 -11.41 -31.92
N THR A 2 10.14 -10.49 -31.56
CA THR A 2 10.11 -9.85 -30.20
C THR A 2 10.82 -8.48 -30.12
N LEU A 3 11.01 -7.77 -31.24
CA LEU A 3 11.69 -6.46 -31.22
C LEU A 3 10.73 -5.26 -31.19
N LEU A 4 9.43 -5.48 -31.41
CA LEU A 4 8.45 -4.39 -31.58
C LEU A 4 7.78 -3.90 -30.28
N ILE A 5 7.94 -4.58 -29.15
CA ILE A 5 7.31 -4.18 -27.86
C ILE A 5 8.25 -3.26 -27.03
N ARG A 6 9.46 -2.98 -27.52
CA ARG A 6 10.51 -2.30 -26.75
C ARG A 6 10.21 -0.82 -26.44
N ARG A 7 9.15 -0.22 -27.02
CA ARG A 7 8.81 1.22 -26.85
C ARG A 7 7.30 1.56 -26.87
N SER A 8 6.39 0.65 -26.48
CA SER A 8 4.97 1.05 -26.39
C SER A 8 4.77 2.13 -25.31
N PRO A 9 3.87 3.11 -25.51
CA PRO A 9 3.55 4.11 -24.49
C PRO A 9 3.05 3.47 -23.19
N ALA A 10 2.31 2.36 -23.29
CA ALA A 10 1.88 1.56 -22.15
C ALA A 10 3.06 1.03 -21.31
N ARG A 11 4.14 0.55 -21.95
CA ARG A 11 5.34 0.11 -21.24
C ARG A 11 6.03 1.26 -20.52
N ARG A 12 6.14 2.44 -21.16
CA ARG A 12 6.73 3.63 -20.53
C ARG A 12 5.91 4.12 -19.34
N ALA A 13 4.58 4.08 -19.44
CA ALA A 13 3.69 4.41 -18.35
C ALA A 13 3.92 3.45 -17.18
N TRP A 14 3.92 2.14 -17.44
CA TRP A 14 4.18 1.11 -16.43
C TRP A 14 5.56 1.26 -15.76
N ASP A 15 6.62 1.44 -16.55
CA ASP A 15 7.97 1.63 -16.04
C ASP A 15 8.10 2.93 -15.23
N THR A 16 7.26 3.94 -15.48
CA THR A 16 7.19 5.18 -14.67
C THR A 16 6.41 4.98 -13.38
N LEU A 17 5.23 4.36 -13.47
CA LEU A 17 4.36 4.10 -12.33
C LEU A 17 5.06 3.24 -11.27
N THR A 18 5.87 2.28 -11.71
CA THR A 18 6.56 1.32 -10.84
C THR A 18 7.93 1.81 -10.34
N ARG A 19 8.31 3.07 -10.59
CA ARG A 19 9.48 3.68 -9.92
C ARG A 19 9.15 3.92 -8.45
N LEU A 20 10.13 3.67 -7.57
CA LEU A 20 9.94 3.76 -6.11
C LEU A 20 9.20 5.05 -5.67
N PRO A 21 9.60 6.28 -6.04
CA PRO A 21 8.91 7.47 -5.55
C PRO A 21 7.46 7.55 -6.06
N VAL A 22 7.23 7.21 -7.33
CA VAL A 22 5.90 7.30 -7.96
C VAL A 22 4.95 6.26 -7.36
N ALA A 23 5.41 5.01 -7.26
CA ALA A 23 4.64 3.93 -6.67
C ALA A 23 4.30 4.20 -5.20
N TRP A 24 5.26 4.73 -4.44
CA TRP A 24 5.05 5.12 -3.04
C TRP A 24 3.99 6.22 -2.92
N THR A 25 4.14 7.30 -3.68
CA THR A 25 3.21 8.43 -3.63
C THR A 25 1.81 8.02 -4.05
N LEU A 26 1.66 7.22 -5.10
CA LEU A 26 0.35 6.71 -5.52
C LEU A 26 -0.31 5.88 -4.42
N TYR A 27 0.44 4.98 -3.79
CA TYR A 27 -0.06 4.19 -2.67
C TYR A 27 -0.51 5.08 -1.51
N ALA A 28 0.34 6.00 -1.06
CA ALA A 28 0.02 6.91 0.04
C ALA A 28 -1.19 7.80 -0.28
N VAL A 29 -1.24 8.39 -1.48
CA VAL A 29 -2.37 9.24 -1.90
C VAL A 29 -3.66 8.46 -1.94
N VAL A 30 -3.68 7.26 -2.55
CA VAL A 30 -4.89 6.44 -2.62
C VAL A 30 -5.34 6.04 -1.21
N LEU A 31 -4.43 5.58 -0.37
CA LEU A 31 -4.74 5.19 1.00
C LEU A 31 -5.35 6.35 1.80
N TRP A 32 -4.69 7.52 1.81
CA TRP A 32 -5.16 8.68 2.57
C TRP A 32 -6.43 9.29 1.99
N ALA A 33 -6.57 9.36 0.67
CA ALA A 33 -7.73 9.98 0.02
C ALA A 33 -9.03 9.27 0.39
N TRP A 34 -9.04 7.94 0.38
CA TRP A 34 -10.23 7.15 0.73
C TRP A 34 -10.57 7.17 2.22
N HIS A 35 -9.58 7.45 3.09
CA HIS A 35 -9.82 7.59 4.53
C HIS A 35 -10.20 9.02 4.96
N LEU A 36 -10.29 9.97 4.03
CA LEU A 36 -10.91 11.27 4.31
C LEU A 36 -12.41 11.06 4.60
N PRO A 37 -12.98 11.70 5.64
CA PRO A 37 -14.38 11.50 6.01
C PRO A 37 -15.36 11.59 4.84
N ALA A 38 -15.23 12.64 4.01
CA ALA A 38 -16.11 12.84 2.86
C ALA A 38 -15.99 11.74 1.79
N ALA A 39 -14.81 11.18 1.58
CA ALA A 39 -14.60 10.12 0.59
C ALA A 39 -15.09 8.77 1.13
N TYR A 40 -14.78 8.47 2.40
CA TYR A 40 -15.19 7.25 3.07
C TYR A 40 -16.72 7.17 3.19
N ASP A 41 -17.36 8.24 3.66
CA ASP A 41 -18.83 8.29 3.78
C ASP A 41 -19.50 8.19 2.39
N ALA A 42 -18.90 8.78 1.35
CA ALA A 42 -19.40 8.65 -0.01
C ALA A 42 -19.27 7.22 -0.56
N ALA A 43 -18.18 6.52 -0.25
CA ALA A 43 -18.01 5.11 -0.57
C ALA A 43 -19.07 4.25 0.15
N LEU A 44 -19.32 4.49 1.43
CA LEU A 44 -20.36 3.79 2.18
C LEU A 44 -21.78 4.03 1.63
N ALA A 45 -22.05 5.22 1.10
CA ALA A 45 -23.36 5.57 0.56
C ALA A 45 -23.60 5.06 -0.87
N SER A 46 -22.57 4.63 -1.60
CA SER A 46 -22.67 4.26 -3.02
C SER A 46 -21.85 3.01 -3.34
N SER A 47 -22.52 1.93 -3.73
CA SER A 47 -21.86 0.68 -4.12
C SER A 47 -20.83 0.86 -5.24
N TRP A 48 -21.10 1.76 -6.19
CA TRP A 48 -20.16 2.06 -7.25
C TRP A 48 -18.90 2.77 -6.74
N LEU A 49 -19.03 3.71 -5.79
CA LEU A 49 -17.87 4.38 -5.19
C LEU A 49 -17.07 3.42 -4.31
N HIS A 50 -17.75 2.54 -3.57
CA HIS A 50 -17.12 1.48 -2.80
C HIS A 50 -16.32 0.52 -3.70
N ASP A 51 -16.88 0.08 -4.82
CA ASP A 51 -16.16 -0.79 -5.77
C ASP A 51 -14.96 -0.05 -6.40
N LEU A 52 -15.10 1.24 -6.67
CA LEU A 52 -14.01 2.08 -7.17
C LEU A 52 -12.89 2.23 -6.12
N GLU A 53 -13.24 2.42 -4.85
CA GLU A 53 -12.30 2.43 -3.73
C GLU A 53 -11.47 1.14 -3.71
N HIS A 54 -12.12 -0.02 -3.64
CA HIS A 54 -11.43 -1.33 -3.65
C HIS A 54 -10.57 -1.53 -4.89
N LEU A 55 -11.07 -1.14 -6.07
CA LEU A 55 -10.30 -1.22 -7.31
C LEU A 55 -9.04 -0.35 -7.24
N THR A 56 -9.13 0.88 -6.75
CA THR A 56 -7.96 1.75 -6.63
C THR A 56 -6.98 1.24 -5.57
N PHE A 57 -7.44 0.67 -4.45
CA PHE A 57 -6.57 -0.01 -3.49
C PHE A 57 -5.83 -1.18 -4.14
N ALA A 58 -6.52 -2.04 -4.87
CA ALA A 58 -5.91 -3.19 -5.55
C ALA A 58 -4.87 -2.75 -6.58
N LEU A 59 -5.18 -1.76 -7.42
CA LEU A 59 -4.26 -1.23 -8.42
C LEU A 59 -3.04 -0.55 -7.78
N ALA A 60 -3.25 0.26 -6.74
CA ALA A 60 -2.18 0.91 -6.00
C ALA A 60 -1.26 -0.12 -5.33
N ALA A 61 -1.82 -1.18 -4.75
CA ALA A 61 -1.05 -2.27 -4.15
C ALA A 61 -0.19 -3.00 -5.19
N VAL A 62 -0.74 -3.32 -6.37
CA VAL A 62 0.05 -3.94 -7.45
C VAL A 62 1.22 -3.06 -7.85
N VAL A 63 0.99 -1.76 -8.03
CA VAL A 63 2.04 -0.79 -8.40
C VAL A 63 3.08 -0.64 -7.29
N PHE A 64 2.64 -0.58 -6.03
CA PHE A 64 3.47 -0.47 -4.84
C PHE A 64 4.42 -1.67 -4.66
N TRP A 65 3.89 -2.89 -4.76
CA TRP A 65 4.69 -4.10 -4.54
C TRP A 65 5.60 -4.43 -5.72
N TRP A 66 5.36 -3.88 -6.92
CA TRP A 66 6.15 -4.18 -8.11
C TRP A 66 7.67 -3.95 -7.96
N PRO A 67 8.16 -2.77 -7.53
CA PRO A 67 9.60 -2.55 -7.34
C PRO A 67 10.21 -3.37 -6.19
N VAL A 68 9.40 -3.89 -5.27
CA VAL A 68 9.84 -4.75 -4.17
C VAL A 68 9.96 -6.20 -4.64
N ILE A 69 8.92 -6.76 -5.27
CA ILE A 69 8.93 -8.16 -5.71
C ILE A 69 9.84 -8.34 -6.92
N GLY A 70 9.79 -7.41 -7.87
CA GLY A 70 10.53 -7.47 -9.14
C GLY A 70 10.20 -8.73 -9.95
N PRO A 71 8.93 -8.96 -10.35
CA PRO A 71 8.51 -10.14 -11.10
C PRO A 71 9.17 -10.20 -12.49
N ALA A 72 9.39 -11.42 -12.99
CA ALA A 72 9.97 -11.64 -14.31
C ALA A 72 8.88 -11.59 -15.41
N PRO A 73 9.21 -11.17 -16.65
CA PRO A 73 10.49 -10.66 -17.13
C PRO A 73 10.74 -9.20 -16.71
N ARG A 74 11.93 -8.92 -16.17
CA ARG A 74 12.29 -7.58 -15.66
C ARG A 74 12.67 -6.64 -16.81
N SER A 75 12.13 -5.42 -16.81
CA SER A 75 12.55 -4.36 -17.74
C SER A 75 13.84 -3.67 -17.30
N ALA A 76 14.14 -3.67 -16.00
CA ALA A 76 15.33 -3.06 -15.40
C ALA A 76 15.87 -3.89 -14.23
N ALA A 77 17.11 -3.60 -13.81
CA ALA A 77 17.65 -4.17 -12.58
C ALA A 77 16.79 -3.75 -11.36
N PRO A 78 16.62 -4.63 -10.36
CA PRO A 78 15.86 -4.27 -9.17
C PRO A 78 16.55 -3.12 -8.42
N PRO A 79 15.78 -2.25 -7.73
CA PRO A 79 16.37 -1.21 -6.91
C PRO A 79 17.29 -1.78 -5.83
N ALA A 80 18.28 -0.98 -5.41
CA ALA A 80 19.18 -1.34 -4.32
C ALA A 80 18.39 -1.77 -3.07
N ALA A 81 18.90 -2.77 -2.34
CA ALA A 81 18.19 -3.32 -1.19
C ALA A 81 17.89 -2.27 -0.12
N VAL A 82 18.85 -1.37 0.17
CA VAL A 82 18.66 -0.25 1.10
C VAL A 82 17.51 0.66 0.67
N ALA A 83 17.42 0.98 -0.63
CA ALA A 83 16.34 1.82 -1.15
C ALA A 83 14.96 1.14 -0.98
N ARG A 84 14.88 -0.18 -1.17
CA ARG A 84 13.65 -0.96 -0.94
C ARG A 84 13.26 -1.01 0.54
N VAL A 85 14.24 -1.12 1.44
CA VAL A 85 13.98 -1.08 2.90
C VAL A 85 13.45 0.30 3.29
N VAL A 86 14.12 1.39 2.88
CA VAL A 86 13.66 2.76 3.16
C VAL A 86 12.24 2.97 2.61
N TYR A 87 11.97 2.53 1.38
CA TYR A 87 10.66 2.58 0.76
C TYR A 87 9.56 1.92 1.60
N LEU A 88 9.80 0.68 2.07
CA LEU A 88 8.84 -0.06 2.90
C LEU A 88 8.68 0.58 4.29
N VAL A 89 9.77 1.06 4.90
CA VAL A 89 9.72 1.74 6.21
C VAL A 89 8.87 3.02 6.12
N LEU A 90 9.04 3.82 5.06
CA LEU A 90 8.24 5.03 4.87
C LEU A 90 6.76 4.70 4.64
N ALA A 91 6.46 3.62 3.92
CA ALA A 91 5.09 3.16 3.69
C ALA A 91 4.44 2.66 5.00
N ALA A 92 5.17 1.88 5.78
CA ALA A 92 4.76 1.41 7.10
C ALA A 92 4.48 2.58 8.03
N PHE A 93 5.36 3.60 8.05
CA PHE A 93 5.16 4.79 8.88
C PHE A 93 3.91 5.57 8.45
N SER A 94 3.71 5.79 7.14
CA SER A 94 2.54 6.51 6.63
C SER A 94 1.23 5.81 6.94
N SER A 95 1.14 4.50 6.69
CA SER A 95 -0.07 3.71 6.97
C SER A 95 -0.31 3.54 8.48
N SER A 96 0.76 3.38 9.28
CA SER A 96 0.68 3.34 10.74
C SER A 96 0.17 4.66 11.32
N ALA A 97 0.64 5.80 10.82
CA ALA A 97 0.17 7.10 11.27
C ALA A 97 -1.33 7.27 11.02
N LEU A 98 -1.81 6.83 9.85
CA LEU A 98 -3.24 6.82 9.54
C LEU A 98 -4.01 5.86 10.47
N GLY A 99 -3.54 4.62 10.63
CA GLY A 99 -4.19 3.63 11.50
C GLY A 99 -4.28 4.09 12.96
N VAL A 100 -3.20 4.65 13.51
CA VAL A 100 -3.19 5.21 14.87
C VAL A 100 -4.12 6.42 14.99
N LEU A 101 -4.18 7.30 13.98
CA LEU A 101 -5.11 8.43 13.96
C LEU A 101 -6.56 7.95 14.07
N LEU A 102 -6.93 6.90 13.32
CA LEU A 102 -8.27 6.33 13.37
C LEU A 102 -8.54 5.63 14.72
N ALA A 103 -7.56 4.87 15.22
CA ALA A 103 -7.64 4.12 16.48
C ALA A 103 -7.74 5.01 17.72
N ALA A 104 -7.03 6.13 17.72
CA ALA A 104 -6.92 7.04 18.85
C ALA A 104 -7.82 8.28 18.73
N SER A 105 -8.73 8.32 17.75
CA SER A 105 -9.67 9.43 17.59
C SER A 105 -10.61 9.50 18.80
N PRO A 106 -10.88 10.68 19.38
CA PRO A 106 -11.79 10.84 20.52
C PRO A 106 -13.27 10.71 20.15
N ALA A 107 -13.59 10.78 18.85
CA ALA A 107 -14.94 10.72 18.30
C ALA A 107 -14.91 10.00 16.94
N PRO A 108 -16.04 9.39 16.51
CA PRO A 108 -16.13 8.79 15.19
C PRO A 108 -15.92 9.87 14.12
N LEU A 109 -15.05 9.59 13.16
CA LEU A 109 -14.73 10.46 12.04
C LEU A 109 -15.67 10.26 10.86
N TYR A 110 -16.40 9.13 10.84
CA TYR A 110 -17.29 8.71 9.77
C TYR A 110 -18.74 8.68 10.24
N ALA A 111 -19.68 8.95 9.33
CA ALA A 111 -21.08 9.18 9.64
C ALA A 111 -21.98 7.93 9.44
N TYR A 112 -21.50 6.72 9.76
CA TYR A 112 -22.26 5.49 9.57
C TYR A 112 -23.09 5.09 10.80
N GLY A 113 -24.32 4.61 10.55
CA GLY A 113 -25.38 4.40 11.53
C GLY A 113 -25.25 3.18 12.44
N GLY A 114 -24.06 2.59 12.54
CA GLY A 114 -23.78 1.40 13.36
C GLY A 114 -22.94 0.37 12.63
N ALA A 115 -22.13 -0.37 13.39
CA ALA A 115 -21.26 -1.42 12.87
C ALA A 115 -21.85 -2.83 13.05
N PRO A 116 -21.44 -3.80 12.21
CA PRO A 116 -21.76 -5.21 12.44
C PRO A 116 -21.35 -5.66 13.85
N GLY A 117 -22.13 -6.55 14.46
CA GLY A 117 -21.78 -7.13 15.76
C GLY A 117 -22.08 -6.25 16.98
N GLY A 118 -22.78 -5.12 16.80
CA GLY A 118 -23.24 -4.28 17.92
C GLY A 118 -22.19 -3.31 18.47
N LEU A 119 -21.06 -3.15 17.77
CA LEU A 119 -20.06 -2.15 18.11
C LEU A 119 -20.60 -0.74 17.88
N SER A 120 -20.22 0.19 18.74
CA SER A 120 -20.41 1.62 18.46
C SER A 120 -19.56 2.04 17.26
N PRO A 121 -19.93 3.10 16.52
CA PRO A 121 -19.12 3.60 15.41
C PRO A 121 -17.68 3.98 15.81
N LEU A 122 -17.49 4.42 17.06
CA LEU A 122 -16.16 4.72 17.57
C LEU A 122 -15.31 3.45 17.76
N GLU A 123 -15.90 2.39 18.33
CA GLU A 123 -15.20 1.12 18.56
C GLU A 123 -14.85 0.43 17.25
N ASP A 124 -15.76 0.39 16.28
CA ASP A 124 -15.52 -0.22 14.98
C ASP A 124 -14.42 0.53 14.19
N GLN A 125 -14.48 1.86 14.16
CA GLN A 125 -13.39 2.67 13.60
C GLN A 125 -12.06 2.39 14.32
N ALA A 126 -12.09 2.27 15.65
CA ALA A 126 -10.87 2.05 16.41
C ALA A 126 -10.22 0.70 16.07
N TRP A 127 -11.03 -0.35 15.95
CA TRP A 127 -10.59 -1.67 15.48
C TRP A 127 -10.06 -1.63 14.04
N GLY A 128 -10.72 -0.90 13.14
CA GLY A 128 -10.23 -0.65 11.79
C GLY A 128 -8.83 -0.02 11.79
N GLY A 129 -8.63 1.02 12.61
CA GLY A 129 -7.33 1.66 12.79
C GLY A 129 -6.25 0.73 13.34
N ILE A 130 -6.60 -0.11 14.33
CA ILE A 130 -5.69 -1.11 14.91
C ILE A 130 -5.29 -2.15 13.85
N VAL A 131 -6.23 -2.64 13.04
CA VAL A 131 -5.93 -3.58 11.97
C VAL A 131 -4.97 -2.96 10.95
N MET A 132 -5.24 -1.73 10.51
CA MET A 132 -4.37 -1.01 9.59
C MET A 132 -2.95 -0.84 10.13
N TRP A 133 -2.82 -0.44 11.40
CA TRP A 133 -1.54 -0.24 12.04
C TRP A 133 -0.79 -1.56 12.29
N ALA A 134 -1.40 -2.48 13.05
CA ALA A 134 -0.72 -3.68 13.55
C ALA A 134 -0.56 -4.75 12.46
N VAL A 135 -1.63 -5.05 11.71
CA VAL A 135 -1.57 -6.07 10.66
C VAL A 135 -0.82 -5.55 9.45
N GLY A 136 -1.14 -4.33 8.99
CA GLY A 136 -0.43 -3.68 7.89
C GLY A 136 1.06 -3.51 8.19
N GLY A 137 1.40 -2.94 9.35
CA GLY A 137 2.79 -2.79 9.79
C GLY A 137 3.53 -4.13 9.93
N GLY A 138 2.84 -5.18 10.37
CA GLY A 138 3.39 -6.54 10.42
C GLY A 138 3.76 -7.10 9.04
N ILE A 139 2.93 -6.86 8.01
CA ILE A 139 3.19 -7.25 6.62
C ILE A 139 4.41 -6.49 6.08
N ASP A 140 4.48 -5.18 6.29
CA ASP A 140 5.63 -4.37 5.86
C ASP A 140 6.92 -4.81 6.55
N MET A 141 6.87 -5.09 7.85
CA MET A 141 8.01 -5.62 8.60
C MET A 141 8.48 -6.97 8.03
N ALA A 142 7.55 -7.89 7.76
CA ALA A 142 7.88 -9.18 7.16
C ALA A 142 8.55 -9.01 5.79
N ALA A 143 8.07 -8.08 4.97
CA ALA A 143 8.67 -7.76 3.68
C ALA A 143 10.09 -7.20 3.83
N ILE A 144 10.32 -6.28 4.78
CA ILE A 144 11.64 -5.73 5.10
C ILE A 144 12.62 -6.84 5.50
N LEU A 145 12.21 -7.71 6.42
CA LEU A 145 13.01 -8.85 6.87
C LEU A 145 13.34 -9.78 5.71
N ALA A 146 12.40 -10.04 4.81
CA ALA A 146 12.64 -10.84 3.62
C ALA A 146 13.66 -10.19 2.67
N VAL A 147 13.63 -8.86 2.48
CA VAL A 147 14.64 -8.15 1.68
C VAL A 147 16.03 -8.30 2.30
N VAL A 148 16.15 -8.05 3.61
CA VAL A 148 17.41 -8.16 4.35
C VAL A 148 17.96 -9.59 4.30
N ALA A 149 17.12 -10.60 4.56
CA ALA A 149 17.52 -12.00 4.52
C ALA A 149 18.06 -12.42 3.14
N ARG A 150 17.43 -11.96 2.05
CA ARG A 150 17.88 -12.25 0.68
C ARG A 150 19.26 -11.64 0.38
N VAL A 151 19.54 -10.44 0.90
CA VAL A 151 20.84 -9.79 0.74
C VAL A 151 21.92 -10.57 1.49
N MET A 152 21.66 -10.91 2.75
CA MET A 152 22.60 -11.68 3.58
C MET A 152 22.90 -13.06 3.00
N ALA A 153 21.88 -13.75 2.49
CA ALA A 153 22.06 -15.03 1.81
C ALA A 153 22.85 -14.91 0.50
N GLY A 154 22.73 -13.79 -0.22
CA GLY A 154 23.51 -13.50 -1.42
C GLY A 154 25.00 -13.30 -1.12
N GLN A 155 25.33 -12.58 -0.04
CA GLN A 155 26.73 -12.36 0.37
C GLN A 155 27.44 -13.67 0.75
N ARG A 156 26.73 -14.58 1.43
CA ARG A 156 27.26 -15.90 1.82
C ARG A 156 27.57 -16.85 0.65
N ARG A 157 26.96 -16.65 -0.52
CA ARG A 157 27.18 -17.48 -1.72
C ARG A 157 28.30 -16.95 -2.61
N GLY A 158 28.76 -15.73 -2.37
CA GLY A 158 29.85 -15.10 -3.13
C GLY A 158 31.18 -15.05 -2.39
N ALA A 159 31.22 -15.51 -1.14
CA ALA A 159 32.43 -15.76 -0.35
C ALA A 159 32.77 -17.26 -0.40
#